data_AF-A0A2V7KAR7-F1
#
_entry.id   AF-A0A2V7KAR7-F1
#
_cell.length_a   1.000
_cell.length_b   1.000
_cell.length_c   1.000
_cell.angle_alpha   90.00
_cell.angle_beta   90.00
_cell.angle_gamma   90.00
#
_symmetry.space_group_name_H-M   'P 1'
#
loop_
_entity.id
_entity.type
_entity.pdbx_description
1 polymer ?
#
loop_
_entity_poly.entity_id
_entity_poly.type
_entity_poly.pdbx_seq_one_letter_code
_entity_poly.pdbx_strand_id
1 'polypeptide(L)'
;ALAIWRLVELKKSVYRLPDDDPELVPWNERLNELAGDAAPEDLLLSEIEAMTPDGQIRDPRQLELFGTLLTELQGMKYKVGEGAAKGGELHRVSTVSGSTYVGTWEDIVRQMKDDAVEWAGGSLEEYMEASAKRWRKQTGVAIPATDPESFLRAGADAGVLRILH
;
A
#
# COMPACT_ATOMS: atom_id res chain seq x y z
N ALA A 1 -30.26 -3.30 -10.51
CA ALA A 1 -30.44 -4.67 -11.05
C ALA A 1 -29.84 -5.80 -10.18
N LEU A 2 -28.66 -5.62 -9.57
CA LEU A 2 -27.88 -6.71 -8.93
C LEU A 2 -28.64 -7.57 -7.90
N ALA A 3 -29.43 -6.98 -7.01
CA ALA A 3 -30.16 -7.72 -5.98
C ALA A 3 -31.19 -8.71 -6.58
N ILE A 4 -31.86 -8.31 -7.66
CA ILE A 4 -32.84 -9.14 -8.36
C ILE A 4 -32.13 -10.26 -9.13
N TRP A 5 -30.99 -9.94 -9.75
CA TRP A 5 -30.18 -10.95 -10.44
C TRP A 5 -29.69 -12.04 -9.47
N ARG A 6 -29.20 -11.67 -8.28
CA ARG A 6 -28.79 -12.64 -7.24
C ARG A 6 -29.95 -13.49 -6.73
N LEU A 7 -31.14 -12.91 -6.60
CA LEU A 7 -32.34 -13.64 -6.20
C LEU A 7 -32.75 -14.67 -7.26
N VAL A 8 -32.69 -14.31 -8.54
CA VAL A 8 -32.97 -15.21 -9.67
C VAL A 8 -31.95 -16.35 -9.72
N GLU A 9 -30.66 -16.05 -9.56
CA GLU A 9 -29.58 -17.04 -9.52
C GLU A 9 -29.77 -18.04 -8.37
N LEU A 10 -30.15 -17.55 -7.20
CA LEU A 10 -30.49 -18.41 -6.05
C LEU A 10 -31.71 -19.28 -6.35
N LYS A 11 -32.79 -18.73 -6.93
CA LYS A 11 -33.98 -19.49 -7.29
C LYS A 11 -33.64 -20.61 -8.29
N LYS A 12 -32.85 -20.30 -9.33
CA LYS A 12 -32.41 -21.29 -10.32
C LYS A 12 -31.59 -22.42 -9.69
N SER A 13 -30.67 -22.10 -8.77
CA SER A 13 -29.87 -23.12 -8.09
C SER A 13 -30.67 -24.01 -7.13
N VAL A 14 -31.59 -23.42 -6.36
CA VAL A 14 -32.43 -24.17 -5.38
C VAL A 14 -33.42 -25.08 -6.09
N TYR A 15 -34.08 -24.59 -7.14
CA TYR A 15 -35.14 -25.31 -7.84
C TYR A 15 -34.65 -26.03 -9.11
N ARG A 16 -33.37 -25.91 -9.45
CA ARG A 16 -32.75 -26.45 -10.67
C ARG A 16 -33.51 -26.08 -11.94
N LEU A 17 -33.94 -24.83 -12.01
CA LEU A 17 -34.68 -24.30 -13.15
C LEU A 17 -33.72 -24.11 -14.34
N PRO A 18 -34.10 -24.53 -15.56
CA PRO A 18 -33.36 -24.21 -16.77
C PRO A 18 -33.48 -22.72 -17.14
N ASP A 19 -32.63 -22.24 -18.03
CA ASP A 19 -32.54 -20.81 -18.38
C ASP A 19 -33.78 -20.29 -19.13
N ASP A 20 -34.49 -21.18 -19.83
CA ASP A 20 -35.71 -20.93 -20.60
C ASP A 20 -37.00 -21.24 -19.82
N ASP A 21 -36.89 -21.45 -18.51
CA ASP A 21 -38.05 -21.75 -17.67
C ASP A 21 -39.08 -20.60 -17.70
N PRO A 22 -40.37 -20.88 -17.97
CA PRO A 22 -41.42 -19.86 -18.01
C PRO A 22 -41.55 -19.04 -16.72
N GLU A 23 -41.20 -19.60 -15.56
CA GLU A 23 -41.20 -18.87 -14.29
C GLU A 23 -40.15 -17.75 -14.22
N LEU A 24 -39.15 -17.75 -15.10
CA LEU A 24 -38.10 -16.73 -15.16
C LEU A 24 -38.48 -15.53 -16.04
N VAL A 25 -39.49 -15.66 -16.90
CA VAL A 25 -39.92 -14.61 -17.85
C VAL A 25 -40.23 -13.28 -17.15
N PRO A 26 -41.03 -13.22 -16.07
CA PRO A 26 -41.34 -11.96 -15.39
C PRO A 26 -40.11 -11.31 -14.74
N TRP A 27 -39.14 -12.13 -14.32
CA TRP A 27 -37.89 -11.67 -13.72
C TRP A 27 -36.95 -11.11 -14.77
N ASN A 28 -36.90 -11.73 -15.96
CA ASN A 28 -36.12 -11.26 -17.08
C ASN A 28 -36.68 -9.93 -17.64
N GLU A 29 -38.00 -9.81 -17.76
CA GLU A 29 -38.66 -8.55 -18.10
C GLU A 29 -38.32 -7.47 -17.08
N ARG A 30 -38.42 -7.77 -15.78
CA ARG A 30 -38.08 -6.82 -14.73
C ARG A 30 -36.59 -6.44 -14.72
N LEU A 31 -35.70 -7.39 -15.00
CA LEU A 31 -34.27 -7.12 -15.14
C LEU A 31 -33.99 -6.21 -16.33
N ASN A 32 -34.66 -6.42 -17.46
CA ASN A 32 -34.54 -5.56 -18.64
C ASN A 32 -35.05 -4.15 -18.38
N GLU A 33 -36.18 -3.99 -17.70
CA GLU A 33 -36.69 -2.67 -17.27
C GLU A 33 -35.70 -1.94 -16.35
N LEU A 34 -35.03 -2.67 -15.46
CA LEU A 34 -34.05 -2.13 -14.52
C LEU A 34 -32.65 -1.96 -15.11
N ALA A 35 -32.40 -2.58 -16.26
CA ALA A 35 -31.16 -2.48 -17.01
C ALA A 35 -31.25 -1.41 -18.10
N GLY A 36 -32.22 -0.49 -18.00
CA GLY A 36 -32.38 0.64 -18.91
C GLY A 36 -31.06 1.36 -19.21
N ASP A 37 -31.03 2.09 -20.34
CA ASP A 37 -29.81 2.73 -20.83
C ASP A 37 -29.07 3.45 -19.70
N ALA A 38 -27.75 3.20 -19.62
CA ALA A 38 -26.89 3.88 -18.66
C ALA A 38 -27.12 5.38 -18.77
N ALA A 39 -27.32 6.04 -17.62
CA ALA A 39 -27.61 7.45 -17.65
C ALA A 39 -26.42 8.21 -18.27
N PRO A 40 -26.63 9.36 -18.94
CA PRO A 40 -25.53 10.12 -19.54
C PRO A 40 -24.38 10.42 -18.56
N GLU A 41 -24.72 10.62 -17.28
CA GLU A 41 -23.76 10.76 -16.19
C GLU A 41 -22.95 9.49 -15.91
N ASP A 42 -23.54 8.30 -16.01
CA ASP A 42 -22.87 7.02 -15.83
C ASP A 42 -21.91 6.75 -17.00
N LEU A 43 -22.32 7.12 -18.22
CA LEU A 43 -21.47 7.03 -19.42
C LEU A 43 -20.25 7.95 -19.30
N LEU A 44 -20.46 9.21 -18.89
CA LEU A 44 -19.37 10.16 -18.63
C LEU A 44 -18.45 9.69 -17.50
N LEU A 45 -19.02 9.15 -16.42
CA LEU A 45 -18.21 8.60 -15.32
C LEU A 45 -17.37 7.41 -15.79
N SER A 46 -17.94 6.52 -16.61
CA SER A 46 -17.19 5.39 -17.19
C SER A 46 -16.07 5.83 -18.13
N GLU A 47 -16.27 6.93 -18.87
CA GLU A 47 -15.25 7.54 -19.72
C GLU A 47 -14.11 8.14 -18.88
N ILE A 48 -14.45 8.84 -17.79
CA ILE A 48 -13.48 9.42 -16.84
C ILE A 48 -12.70 8.31 -16.12
N GLU A 49 -13.36 7.23 -15.69
CA GLU A 49 -12.72 6.10 -15.00
C GLU A 49 -11.75 5.31 -15.91
N ALA A 50 -12.04 5.30 -17.21
CA ALA A 50 -11.16 4.72 -18.23
C ALA A 50 -9.95 5.62 -18.54
N MET A 51 -9.96 6.89 -18.12
CA MET A 51 -8.85 7.83 -18.32
C MET A 51 -7.88 7.87 -17.13
N THR A 52 -6.62 8.17 -17.42
CA THR A 52 -5.59 8.52 -16.46
C THR A 52 -5.71 10.01 -16.06
N PRO A 53 -5.09 10.46 -14.96
CA PRO A 53 -5.14 11.86 -14.52
C PRO A 53 -4.62 12.88 -15.55
N ASP A 54 -3.82 12.44 -16.52
CA ASP A 54 -3.30 13.19 -17.66
C ASP A 54 -4.19 13.09 -18.93
N GLY A 55 -5.35 12.44 -18.84
CA GLY A 55 -6.35 12.37 -19.90
C GLY A 55 -6.11 11.29 -20.96
N GLN A 56 -5.18 10.36 -20.72
CA GLN A 56 -4.92 9.24 -21.63
C GLN A 56 -5.80 8.03 -21.27
N ILE A 57 -6.17 7.22 -22.25
CA ILE A 57 -6.90 5.97 -21.98
C ILE A 57 -5.96 5.00 -21.25
N ARG A 58 -6.40 4.47 -20.10
CA ARG A 58 -5.65 3.48 -19.32
C ARG A 58 -5.33 2.25 -20.15
N ASP A 59 -4.05 1.91 -20.28
CA ASP A 59 -3.62 0.67 -20.93
C ASP A 59 -3.86 -0.52 -19.97
N PRO A 60 -4.65 -1.54 -20.35
CA PRO A 60 -4.88 -2.73 -19.53
C PRO A 60 -3.60 -3.41 -19.03
N ARG A 61 -2.51 -3.30 -19.79
CA ARG A 61 -1.21 -3.88 -19.43
C ARG A 61 -0.54 -3.15 -18.27
N GLN A 62 -0.91 -1.89 -17.99
CA GLN A 62 -0.42 -1.19 -16.81
C GLN A 62 -0.96 -1.80 -15.51
N LEU A 63 -2.18 -2.35 -15.52
CA LEU A 63 -2.75 -3.03 -14.36
C LEU A 63 -2.08 -4.39 -14.10
N GLU A 64 -1.65 -5.09 -15.16
CA GLU A 64 -0.80 -6.27 -15.02
C GLU A 64 0.55 -5.89 -14.40
N LEU A 65 1.13 -4.74 -14.76
CA LEU A 65 2.36 -4.24 -14.13
C LEU A 65 2.15 -3.90 -12.65
N PHE A 66 0.99 -3.38 -12.26
CA PHE A 66 0.64 -3.22 -10.84
C PHE A 66 0.45 -4.57 -10.16
N GLY A 67 -0.16 -5.57 -10.82
CA GLY A 67 -0.32 -6.92 -10.29
C GLY A 67 1.01 -7.66 -10.09
N THR A 68 1.93 -7.53 -11.04
CA THR A 68 3.30 -8.05 -10.91
C THR A 68 4.07 -7.31 -9.83
N LEU A 69 3.95 -5.98 -9.76
CA LEU A 69 4.60 -5.18 -8.72
C LEU A 69 4.03 -5.50 -7.34
N LEU A 70 2.72 -5.71 -7.19
CA LEU A 70 2.10 -6.14 -5.93
C LEU A 70 2.53 -7.54 -5.53
N THR A 71 2.67 -8.45 -6.49
CA THR A 71 3.13 -9.82 -6.23
C THR A 71 4.61 -9.84 -5.84
N GLU A 72 5.44 -9.04 -6.51
CA GLU A 72 6.84 -8.82 -6.14
C GLU A 72 6.96 -8.13 -4.79
N LEU A 73 6.12 -7.13 -4.50
CA LEU A 73 6.12 -6.41 -3.23
C LEU A 73 5.58 -7.27 -2.08
N GLN A 74 4.60 -8.15 -2.33
CA GLN A 74 4.21 -9.21 -1.39
C GLN A 74 5.36 -10.19 -1.18
N GLY A 75 6.05 -10.62 -2.25
CA GLY A 75 7.25 -11.45 -2.17
C GLY A 75 8.40 -10.77 -1.39
N MET A 76 8.47 -9.44 -1.42
CA MET A 76 9.39 -8.63 -0.59
C MET A 76 8.90 -8.51 0.85
N LYS A 77 7.60 -8.37 1.11
CA LYS A 77 7.01 -8.43 2.47
C LYS A 77 7.15 -9.81 3.12
N TYR A 78 7.19 -10.88 2.35
CA TYR A 78 7.52 -12.22 2.87
C TYR A 78 9.02 -12.38 3.16
N LYS A 79 9.89 -11.52 2.61
CA LYS A 79 11.34 -11.48 2.90
C LYS A 79 11.73 -10.44 3.95
N VAL A 80 10.91 -9.42 4.19
CA VAL A 80 11.09 -8.38 5.20
C VAL A 80 9.87 -8.46 6.13
N GLY A 81 10.02 -9.21 7.22
CA GLY A 81 8.93 -9.72 8.06
C GLY A 81 7.89 -8.69 8.50
N GLU A 82 6.63 -9.15 8.52
CA GLU A 82 5.45 -8.81 9.36
C GLU A 82 5.29 -7.41 10.00
N GLY A 83 5.92 -6.35 9.50
CA GLY A 83 5.81 -4.99 10.06
C GLY A 83 5.31 -3.91 9.10
N ALA A 84 5.39 -4.11 7.79
CA ALA A 84 5.16 -3.05 6.81
C ALA A 84 3.80 -3.16 6.10
N ALA A 85 2.79 -2.44 6.59
CA ALA A 85 2.06 -1.43 5.80
C ALA A 85 0.82 -0.90 6.54
N LYS A 86 1.02 0.20 7.28
CA LYS A 86 0.06 1.31 7.23
C LYS A 86 0.68 2.40 6.35
N GLY A 87 0.37 2.37 5.05
CA GLY A 87 0.40 3.50 4.10
C GLY A 87 1.45 4.63 4.21
N GLY A 88 2.66 4.39 4.72
CA GLY A 88 3.72 5.40 4.81
C GLY A 88 4.52 5.52 3.52
N GLU A 89 4.98 6.74 3.21
CA GLU A 89 5.94 7.00 2.15
C GLU A 89 7.21 6.15 2.34
N LEU A 90 7.76 5.59 1.26
CA LEU A 90 8.97 4.79 1.29
C LEU A 90 10.19 5.71 1.15
N HIS A 91 11.12 5.59 2.08
CA HIS A 91 12.36 6.34 2.12
C HIS A 91 13.56 5.41 1.96
N ARG A 92 14.69 5.97 1.52
CA ARG A 92 15.98 5.29 1.46
C ARG A 92 17.01 6.08 2.24
N VAL A 93 17.71 5.43 3.17
CA VAL A 93 18.75 6.05 4.01
C VAL A 93 20.05 5.28 3.88
N SER A 94 21.15 6.00 3.68
CA SER A 94 22.51 5.43 3.68
C SER A 94 23.31 5.96 4.87
N THR A 95 23.98 5.08 5.60
CA THR A 95 24.89 5.48 6.68
C THR A 95 26.27 5.83 6.13
N VAL A 96 27.06 6.56 6.90
CA VAL A 96 28.48 6.78 6.60
C VAL A 96 29.31 5.48 6.57
N SER A 97 28.83 4.40 7.22
CA SER A 97 29.47 3.08 7.20
C SER A 97 29.19 2.28 5.91
N GLY A 98 28.32 2.77 5.03
CA GLY A 98 27.98 2.14 3.76
C GLY A 98 26.72 1.25 3.77
N SER A 99 26.09 1.04 4.93
CA SER A 99 24.79 0.33 5.01
C SER A 99 23.69 1.18 4.40
N THR A 100 22.75 0.55 3.70
CA THR A 100 21.58 1.23 3.10
C THR A 100 20.31 0.52 3.52
N TYR A 101 19.33 1.31 3.98
CA TYR A 101 18.05 0.84 4.49
C TYR A 101 16.92 1.45 3.65
N VAL A 102 15.84 0.68 3.47
CA VAL A 102 14.66 1.09 2.70
C VAL A 102 13.40 0.71 3.47
N GLY A 103 12.44 1.61 3.54
CA GLY A 103 11.16 1.38 4.22
C GLY A 103 10.51 2.69 4.66
N THR A 104 9.51 2.58 5.53
CA THR A 104 9.04 3.76 6.27
C THR A 104 10.12 4.25 7.25
N TRP A 105 9.97 5.45 7.81
CA TRP A 105 10.92 5.96 8.81
C TRP A 105 11.12 4.98 9.98
N GLU A 106 10.02 4.41 10.50
CA GLU A 106 10.09 3.44 11.60
C GLU A 106 10.80 2.14 11.19
N ASP A 107 10.52 1.64 9.98
CA ASP A 107 11.16 0.42 9.46
C ASP A 107 12.67 0.60 9.30
N ILE A 108 13.11 1.78 8.87
CA ILE A 108 14.53 2.10 8.72
C ILE A 108 15.22 2.11 10.08
N VAL A 109 14.64 2.77 11.09
CA VAL A 109 15.24 2.77 12.44
C VAL A 109 15.25 1.35 13.02
N ARG A 110 14.21 0.55 12.76
CA ARG A 110 14.18 -0.85 13.19
C ARG A 110 15.29 -1.68 12.55
N GLN A 111 15.49 -1.56 11.24
CA GLN A 111 16.61 -2.21 10.53
C GLN A 111 17.97 -1.75 11.07
N MET A 112 18.15 -0.45 11.32
CA MET A 112 19.38 0.10 11.92
C MET A 112 19.65 -0.45 13.32
N LYS A 113 18.61 -0.68 14.12
CA LYS A 113 18.70 -1.31 15.44
C LYS A 113 19.10 -2.78 15.30
N ASP A 114 18.46 -3.51 14.40
CA ASP A 114 18.69 -4.94 14.21
C ASP A 114 20.10 -5.24 13.68
N ASP A 115 20.66 -4.34 12.85
CA ASP A 115 22.06 -4.41 12.39
C ASP A 115 23.07 -4.10 13.52
N ALA A 116 22.65 -3.36 14.55
CA ALA A 116 23.47 -3.11 15.72
C ALA A 116 23.33 -4.26 16.72
N VAL A 117 24.18 -5.30 16.59
CA VAL A 117 24.12 -6.54 17.40
C VAL A 117 24.02 -6.28 18.91
N GLU A 118 24.62 -5.21 19.41
CA GLU A 118 24.53 -4.74 20.81
C GLU A 118 23.11 -4.33 21.27
N TRP A 119 22.18 -4.13 20.33
CA TRP A 119 20.79 -3.68 20.52
C TRP A 119 19.75 -4.74 20.21
N ALA A 120 20.15 -5.99 19.94
CA ALA A 120 19.23 -7.08 19.59
C ALA A 120 18.10 -7.30 20.61
N GLY A 121 18.33 -6.98 21.90
CA GLY A 121 17.32 -7.07 22.97
C GLY A 121 16.71 -5.74 23.43
N GLY A 122 17.14 -4.60 22.89
CA GLY A 122 16.68 -3.27 23.32
C GLY A 122 15.43 -2.81 22.57
N SER A 123 14.68 -1.89 23.18
CA SER A 123 13.55 -1.24 22.51
C SER A 123 14.00 -0.25 21.43
N LEU A 124 13.09 0.13 20.53
CA LEU A 124 13.38 1.10 19.47
C LEU A 124 13.69 2.49 20.05
N GLU A 125 12.97 2.90 21.10
CA GLU A 125 13.15 4.17 21.79
C GLU A 125 14.52 4.26 22.48
N GLU A 126 14.91 3.22 23.22
CA GLU A 126 16.23 3.17 23.87
C GLU A 126 17.38 3.22 22.86
N TYR A 127 17.21 2.55 21.72
CA TYR A 127 18.17 2.61 20.61
C TYR A 127 18.30 4.04 20.06
N MET A 128 17.17 4.71 19.80
CA MET A 128 17.17 6.09 19.30
C MET A 128 17.81 7.04 20.31
N GLU A 129 17.51 6.91 21.61
CA GLU A 129 18.13 7.74 22.65
C GLU A 129 19.65 7.56 22.72
N ALA A 130 20.12 6.32 22.73
CA ALA A 130 21.54 6.02 22.82
C ALA A 130 22.28 6.49 21.56
N SER A 131 21.69 6.27 20.38
CA SER A 131 22.22 6.73 19.11
C SER A 131 22.26 8.25 19.03
N ALA A 132 21.20 8.94 19.46
CA ALA A 132 21.13 10.41 19.53
C ALA A 132 22.22 10.99 20.45
N LYS A 133 22.44 10.39 21.63
CA LYS A 133 23.52 10.78 22.56
C LYS A 133 24.90 10.60 21.89
N ARG A 134 25.11 9.49 21.18
CA ARG A 134 26.35 9.19 20.45
C ARG A 134 26.59 10.19 19.31
N TRP A 135 25.61 10.42 18.46
CA TRP A 135 25.72 11.33 17.32
C TRP A 135 25.92 12.77 17.76
N ARG A 136 25.25 13.21 18.83
CA ARG A 136 25.49 14.52 19.44
C ARG A 136 26.91 14.67 19.94
N LYS A 137 27.49 13.63 20.54
CA LYS A 137 28.90 13.64 20.98
C LYS A 137 29.87 13.74 19.79
N GLN A 138 29.51 13.17 18.64
CA GLN A 138 30.35 13.17 17.44
C GLN A 138 30.25 14.47 16.63
N THR A 139 29.06 15.06 16.53
CA THR A 139 28.76 16.17 15.61
C THR A 139 28.49 17.49 16.33
N GLY A 140 28.20 17.46 17.64
CA GLY A 140 27.74 18.61 18.43
C GLY A 140 26.26 18.96 18.25
N VAL A 141 25.56 18.35 17.28
CA VAL A 141 24.16 18.65 16.95
C VAL A 141 23.20 17.87 17.84
N ALA A 142 22.14 18.52 18.33
CA ALA A 142 21.11 17.86 19.11
C ALA A 142 20.20 17.01 18.20
N ILE A 143 20.09 15.72 18.47
CA ILE A 143 19.24 14.78 17.71
C ILE A 143 18.02 14.42 18.57
N PRO A 144 16.78 14.67 18.11
CA PRO A 144 15.58 14.22 18.80
C PRO A 144 15.43 12.70 18.67
N ALA A 145 15.00 12.04 19.75
CA ALA A 145 14.82 10.57 19.82
C ALA A 145 13.35 10.15 20.04
N THR A 146 12.42 11.10 19.92
CA THR A 146 10.99 10.88 20.23
C THR A 146 10.19 10.30 19.06
N ASP A 147 10.69 10.48 17.83
CA ASP A 147 10.01 10.12 16.60
C ASP A 147 11.05 9.68 15.54
N PRO A 148 10.84 8.54 14.84
CA PRO A 148 11.77 8.02 13.84
C PRO A 148 12.09 8.97 12.68
N GLU A 149 11.11 9.73 12.18
CA GLU A 149 11.35 10.67 11.08
C GLU A 149 12.27 11.81 11.53
N SER A 150 11.92 12.44 12.65
CA SER A 150 12.67 13.54 13.24
C SER A 150 14.10 13.11 13.57
N PHE A 151 14.26 11.90 14.10
CA PHE A 151 15.56 11.30 14.42
C PHE A 151 16.43 11.14 13.17
N LEU A 152 15.89 10.56 12.09
CA LEU A 152 16.63 10.34 10.85
C LEU A 152 16.94 11.65 10.11
N ARG A 153 16.00 12.60 10.05
CA ARG A 153 16.24 13.92 9.44
C ARG A 153 17.34 14.69 10.17
N ALA A 154 17.30 14.74 11.50
CA ALA A 154 18.36 15.39 12.27
C ALA A 154 19.71 14.67 12.11
N GLY A 155 19.71 13.35 11.99
CA GLY A 155 20.91 12.57 11.66
C GLY A 155 21.48 12.92 10.27
N ALA A 156 20.61 13.16 9.29
CA ALA A 156 21.02 13.61 7.96
C ALA A 156 21.65 15.00 8.02
N ASP A 157 21.01 15.94 8.71
CA ASP A 157 21.50 17.31 8.91
C ASP A 157 22.84 17.34 9.66
N ALA A 158 23.02 16.41 10.61
CA ALA A 158 24.28 16.24 11.34
C ALA A 158 25.37 15.49 10.53
N GLY A 159 25.05 14.99 9.33
CA GLY A 159 25.99 14.34 8.42
C GLY A 159 26.37 12.90 8.79
N VAL A 160 25.68 12.26 9.74
CA VAL A 160 25.95 10.85 10.14
C VAL A 160 25.29 9.84 9.21
N LEU A 161 24.33 10.30 8.41
CA LEU A 161 23.64 9.53 7.38
C LEU A 161 23.23 10.46 6.24
N ARG A 162 22.72 9.88 5.15
CA ARG A 162 22.15 10.62 4.02
C ARG A 162 20.80 10.02 3.64
N ILE A 163 19.78 10.87 3.56
CA ILE A 163 18.48 10.52 3.00
C ILE A 163 18.59 10.65 1.47
N LEU A 164 18.21 9.59 0.76
CA LEU A 164 18.24 9.51 -0.69
C LEU A 164 16.81 9.69 -1.22
N HIS A 165 16.65 10.59 -2.20
CA HIS A 165 15.40 10.85 -2.91
C HIS A 165 15.26 9.97 -4.15
#